data_AF-A0A158QJN0-F1
#
_entry.id   AF-A0A158QJN0-F1
#
_cell.length_a   1.000
_cell.length_b   1.000
_cell.length_c   1.000
_cell.angle_alpha   90.00
_cell.angle_beta   90.00
_cell.angle_gamma   90.00
#
_symmetry.space_group_name_H-M   'P 1'
#
loop_
_entity.id
_entity.type
_entity.pdbx_description
1 polymer ?
#
loop_
_entity_poly.entity_id
_entity_poly.type
_entity_poly.pdbx_seq_one_letter_code
_entity_poly.pdbx_strand_id
1 'polypeptide(L)'
;MELFSEGLRDYFGRFGEVNECMVMRDPATKRARGFGFITFVDPASVDRVLATEEHELDGKKVLFIHLDFLEYSSPCLLLFHPIHF
;
A
#
# COMPACT_ATOMS: atom_id res chain seq x y z
N MET A 1 -4.15 10.60 12.32
CA MET A 1 -3.18 9.49 12.42
C MET A 1 -2.80 9.12 11.00
N GLU A 2 -1.64 9.59 10.58
CA GLU A 2 -1.18 9.57 9.20
C GLU A 2 -0.56 8.20 8.90
N LEU A 3 -0.95 7.57 7.80
CA LEU A 3 -0.16 6.47 7.23
C LEU A 3 1.17 7.11 6.82
N PHE A 4 2.23 6.86 7.59
CA PHE A 4 3.57 7.34 7.25
C PHE A 4 4.20 6.36 6.27
N SER A 5 4.73 6.90 5.16
CA SER A 5 5.46 6.15 4.13
C SER A 5 6.56 5.26 4.72
N GLU A 6 7.20 5.71 5.80
CA GLU A 6 8.27 4.96 6.48
C GLU A 6 7.77 3.66 7.13
N GLY A 7 6.60 3.69 7.79
CA GLY A 7 6.01 2.50 8.41
C GLY A 7 5.50 1.48 7.40
N LEU A 8 5.01 1.96 6.24
CA LEU A 8 4.70 1.09 5.10
C LEU A 8 5.97 0.41 4.62
N ARG A 9 7.03 1.18 4.36
CA ARG A 9 8.28 0.61 3.84
C ARG A 9 8.87 -0.46 4.76
N ASP A 10 8.84 -0.24 6.07
CA ASP A 10 9.33 -1.21 7.05
C ASP A 10 8.48 -2.49 7.08
N TYR A 11 7.16 -2.35 7.10
CA TYR A 11 6.24 -3.49 7.07
C TYR A 11 6.37 -4.30 5.78
N PHE A 12 6.43 -3.63 4.64
CA PHE A 12 6.51 -4.26 3.32
C PHE A 12 7.90 -4.77 2.97
N GLY A 13 8.95 -4.21 3.58
CA GLY A 13 10.32 -4.70 3.46
C GLY A 13 10.47 -6.18 3.84
N ARG A 14 9.54 -6.71 4.63
CA ARG A 14 9.48 -8.12 5.04
C ARG A 14 9.02 -9.05 3.91
N PHE A 15 8.23 -8.54 2.97
CA PHE A 15 7.70 -9.29 1.83
C PHE A 15 8.63 -9.17 0.61
N GLY A 16 9.28 -8.01 0.46
CA GLY A 16 10.30 -7.75 -0.55
C GLY A 16 10.78 -6.31 -0.56
N GLU A 17 11.69 -5.98 -1.46
CA GLU A 17 12.25 -4.63 -1.57
C GLU A 17 11.21 -3.65 -2.14
N VAL A 18 10.89 -2.63 -1.35
CA VAL A 18 9.95 -1.56 -1.75
C VAL A 18 10.71 -0.53 -2.57
N ASN A 19 10.31 -0.37 -3.83
CA ASN A 19 10.85 0.63 -4.75
C ASN A 19 10.34 2.03 -4.41
N GLU A 20 9.02 2.18 -4.24
CA GLU A 20 8.40 3.47 -3.96
C GLU A 20 7.14 3.31 -3.08
N CYS A 21 6.88 4.28 -2.21
CA CYS A 21 5.64 4.35 -1.45
C CYS A 21 5.07 5.77 -1.47
N MET A 22 3.86 5.92 -2.00
CA MET A 22 3.14 7.19 -2.08
C MET A 22 1.84 7.12 -1.29
N VAL A 23 1.68 8.01 -0.33
CA VAL A 23 0.41 8.14 0.41
C VAL A 23 -0.32 9.37 -0.11
N MET A 24 -1.48 9.16 -0.75
CA MET A 24 -2.28 10.25 -1.28
C MET A 24 -3.03 10.95 -0.14
N ARG A 25 -2.75 12.25 0.00
CA ARG A 25 -3.41 13.13 0.99
C ARG A 25 -4.31 14.10 0.24
N ASP A 26 -5.50 14.35 0.77
CA ASP A 26 -6.40 15.34 0.20
C ASP A 26 -5.80 16.74 0.40
N PRO A 27 -5.56 17.53 -0.67
CA PRO A 27 -4.94 18.84 -0.53
C PRO A 27 -5.87 19.87 0.13
N ALA A 28 -7.19 19.67 0.09
CA ALA A 28 -8.16 20.62 0.64
C ALA A 28 -8.42 20.38 2.14
N THR A 29 -8.51 19.12 2.56
CA THR A 29 -8.83 18.78 3.97
C THR A 29 -7.61 18.37 4.80
N LYS A 30 -6.44 18.19 4.18
CA LYS A 30 -5.22 17.58 4.78
C LYS A 30 -5.46 16.23 5.47
N ARG A 31 -6.64 15.62 5.31
CA ARG A 31 -6.87 14.24 5.75
C ARG A 31 -6.30 13.30 4.72
N ALA A 32 -5.60 12.27 5.19
CA ALA A 32 -5.28 11.13 4.35
C ALA A 32 -6.60 10.55 3.84
N ARG A 33 -6.77 10.41 2.51
CA ARG A 33 -7.98 9.83 1.90
C ARG A 33 -8.14 8.33 2.20
N GLY A 34 -7.24 7.77 3.01
CA GLY A 34 -7.21 6.35 3.29
C GLY A 34 -6.77 5.55 2.08
N PHE A 35 -5.99 6.11 1.16
CA PHE A 35 -5.35 5.29 0.13
C PHE A 35 -3.90 5.70 -0.15
N GLY A 36 -3.12 4.72 -0.59
CA GLY A 36 -1.73 4.88 -0.97
C GLY A 36 -1.33 3.85 -2.02
N PHE A 37 -0.18 4.07 -2.64
CA PHE A 37 0.41 3.20 -3.63
C PHE A 37 1.76 2.73 -3.12
N ILE A 38 2.05 1.45 -3.33
CA ILE A 38 3.32 0.83 -2.97
C ILE A 38 3.81 0.08 -4.18
N THR A 39 5.00 0.43 -4.66
CA THR A 39 5.65 -0.22 -5.78
C THR A 39 6.78 -1.05 -5.25
N PHE A 40 6.83 -2.32 -5.61
CA PHE A 40 7.96 -3.20 -5.29
C PHE A 40 8.98 -3.21 -6.42
N VAL A 41 10.21 -3.58 -6.09
CA VAL A 41 11.24 -3.85 -7.10
C VAL A 41 10.94 -5.15 -7.82
N ASP A 42 10.51 -6.18 -7.07
CA ASP A 42 10.25 -7.52 -7.59
C ASP A 42 8.75 -7.86 -7.55
N PRO A 43 8.16 -8.33 -8.67
CA PRO A 43 6.74 -8.67 -8.73
C PRO A 43 6.35 -9.82 -7.80
N ALA A 44 7.26 -10.77 -7.51
CA ALA A 44 6.95 -11.85 -6.57
C ALA A 44 6.72 -11.34 -5.14
N SER A 45 7.20 -10.14 -4.81
CA SER A 45 6.90 -9.49 -3.53
C SER A 45 5.41 -9.18 -3.40
N VAL A 46 4.77 -8.81 -4.52
CA VAL A 46 3.35 -8.50 -4.58
C VAL A 46 2.51 -9.76 -4.38
N ASP A 47 2.86 -10.87 -5.03
CA ASP A 47 2.22 -12.17 -4.79
C ASP A 47 2.27 -12.59 -3.32
N ARG A 48 3.38 -12.33 -2.61
CA ARG A 48 3.51 -12.65 -1.17
C ARG A 48 2.60 -11.81 -0.30
N VAL A 49 2.44 -10.52 -0.64
CA VAL A 49 1.50 -9.63 0.05
C VAL A 49 0.08 -10.12 -0.22
N LEU A 50 -0.29 -10.38 -1.48
CA LEU A 50 -1.62 -10.86 -1.85
C LEU A 50 -1.95 -12.26 -1.29
N ALA A 51 -0.94 -13.10 -1.07
CA ALA A 51 -1.09 -14.38 -0.37
C ALA A 51 -1.49 -14.21 1.10
N THR A 52 -1.29 -13.02 1.67
CA THR A 52 -1.74 -12.65 3.00
C THR A 52 -3.10 -11.97 2.88
N GLU A 53 -4.16 -12.64 3.32
CA GLU A 53 -5.54 -12.13 3.19
C GLU A 53 -5.80 -10.88 4.05
N GLU A 54 -5.12 -10.75 5.19
CA GLU A 54 -5.33 -9.67 6.14
C GLU A 54 -4.01 -9.02 6.56
N HIS A 55 -3.95 -7.72 6.33
CA HIS A 55 -2.83 -6.89 6.74
C HIS A 55 -3.27 -5.87 7.75
N GLU A 56 -2.47 -5.70 8.79
CA GLU A 56 -2.71 -4.72 9.84
C GLU A 56 -1.53 -3.76 9.93
N LEU A 57 -1.81 -2.47 9.77
CA LEU A 57 -0.86 -1.38 9.89
C LEU A 57 -1.35 -0.43 10.96
N ASP A 58 -0.53 -0.17 11.99
CA ASP A 58 -0.83 0.79 13.06
C ASP A 58 -2.16 0.44 13.81
N GLY A 59 -2.46 -0.85 13.96
CA GLY A 59 -3.69 -1.34 14.58
C GLY A 59 -4.94 -1.22 13.71
N LYS A 60 -4.78 -1.01 12.39
CA LYS A 60 -5.89 -0.88 11.44
C LYS A 60 -5.74 -1.87 10.31
N LYS A 61 -6.84 -2.56 10.00
CA LYS A 61 -6.92 -3.43 8.84
C LYS A 61 -6.86 -2.60 7.57
N VAL A 62 -6.01 -3.02 6.65
CA VAL A 62 -5.83 -2.40 5.33
C VAL A 62 -6.08 -3.46 4.26
N LEU A 63 -6.74 -3.04 3.19
CA LEU A 63 -7.05 -3.88 2.05
C LEU A 63 -6.08 -3.54 0.92
N PHE A 64 -5.58 -4.57 0.24
CA PHE A 64 -4.71 -4.44 -0.91
C PHE A 64 -5.45 -4.89 -2.14
N ILE A 65 -5.36 -4.09 -3.19
CA ILE A 65 -5.89 -4.45 -4.49
C ILE A 65 -4.70 -4.48 -5.44
N HIS A 66 -4.51 -5.63 -6.09
CA HIS A 66 -3.58 -5.73 -7.19
C HIS A 66 -4.12 -4.89 -8.34
N LEU A 67 -3.38 -3.85 -8.72
CA LEU A 67 -3.70 -3.05 -9.90
C LEU A 67 -2.92 -3.61 -11.09
N ASP A 68 -3.51 -4.60 -11.77
CA ASP A 68 -3.09 -5.00 -13.12
C ASP A 68 -3.51 -3.91 -14.12
N PHE A 69 -2.86 -2.75 -14.07
CA PHE A 69 -2.99 -1.80 -15.16
C PHE A 69 -2.12 -2.32 -16.30
N LEU A 70 -2.74 -2.88 -17.34
CA LEU A 70 -2.14 -3.49 -18.55
C LEU A 70 -1.10 -2.63 -19.31
N GLU A 71 -0.73 -1.46 -18.79
CA GLU A 71 0.22 -0.51 -19.37
C GLU A 71 1.36 -0.09 -18.42
N TYR A 72 1.35 -0.47 -17.13
CA TYR A 72 2.46 -0.17 -16.20
C TYR A 72 3.29 -1.42 -15.97
N SER A 73 4.51 -1.44 -16.50
CA SER A 73 5.50 -2.52 -16.35
C SER A 73 6.00 -2.72 -14.90
N SER A 74 5.31 -2.20 -13.90
CA SER A 74 5.79 -2.13 -12.51
C SER A 74 4.77 -2.75 -11.54
N PRO A 75 5.23 -3.59 -10.60
CA PRO A 75 4.35 -4.27 -9.64
C PRO A 75 3.87 -3.28 -8.57
N CYS A 76 2.66 -2.77 -8.76
CA CYS A 76 2.05 -1.74 -7.92
C CYS A 76 0.88 -2.31 -7.09
N LEU A 77 0.95 -2.08 -5.78
CA LEU A 77 -0.13 -2.36 -4.84
C LEU A 77 -0.86 -1.08 -4.47
N LEU A 78 -2.18 -1.11 -4.58
CA LEU A 78 -3.05 -0.06 -4.06
C LEU A 78 -3.48 -0.42 -2.65
N LEU A 79 -3.06 0.39 -1.69
CA LEU A 79 -3.47 0.33 -0.30
C LEU A 79 -4.78 1.12 -0.15
N PHE A 80 -5.83 0.45 0.31
CA PHE A 80 -7.06 1.07 0.78
C PHE A 80 -7.22 0.85 2.29
N HIS A 81 -7.50 1.93 2.99
CA HIS A 81 -8.00 1.93 4.33
C HIS A 81 -9.53 1.83 4.24
N PRO A 82 -10.20 0.93 4.98
CA PRO A 82 -11.63 0.96 5.13
C PRO A 82 -11.98 2.29 5.81
N ILE A 83 -12.40 3.25 4.98
CA ILE A 83 -13.05 4.47 5.44
C ILE A 83 -14.28 3.96 6.19
N HIS A 84 -14.39 4.33 7.47
CA HIS A 84 -15.59 4.12 8.29
C HIS A 84 -16.84 4.22 7.41
N PHE A 85 -17.54 3.10 7.26
CA PHE A 85 -18.97 3.12 6.97
C PHE A 85 -19.70 3.28 8.31
#